data_AF-A0A950Q7E3-F1
#
_entry.id   AF-A0A950Q7E3-F1
#
_cell.length_a   1.000
_cell.length_b   1.000
_cell.length_c   1.000
_cell.angle_alpha   90.00
_cell.angle_beta   90.00
_cell.angle_gamma   90.00
#
_symmetry.space_group_name_H-M   'P 1'
#
loop_
_entity.id
_entity.type
_entity.pdbx_description
1 polymer ?
#
loop_
_entity_poly.entity_id
_entity_poly.type
_entity_poly.pdbx_seq_one_letter_code
_entity_poly.pdbx_strand_id
1 'polypeptide(L)'
;MRAIFKAVAAAVGACVVGVCAVAAVRYSPSPPGAIAQRLSAYLAGYANGRYEIVASRKVVGHQGGTAAYQWYLTIYSPAGGGYVQSWQSPGPRSALLSRVSRAQGAERYFPSQMLWIVGDARLMGGSAQQAIVKTREIGADCGSVSIVILFADPKHADMVGPAAVIGNSCDLDAQIHGDSLSLQGPYYSSNAPLCCPTKPHAVATLRYRNGSWIESPRYFKLRLEPPPKIF
;
A
#
# COMPACT_ATOMS: atom_id res chain seq x y z
N MET A 1 -49.79 30.57 56.67
CA MET A 1 -49.31 31.83 56.06
C MET A 1 -48.18 31.52 55.08
N ARG A 2 -48.37 31.90 53.81
CA ARG A 2 -47.35 32.26 52.80
C ARG A 2 -46.22 31.25 52.50
N ALA A 3 -46.19 30.65 51.30
CA ALA A 3 -45.48 31.15 50.10
C ALA A 3 -44.26 30.21 49.84
N ILE A 4 -43.76 29.86 48.66
CA ILE A 4 -43.76 30.35 47.28
C ILE A 4 -43.52 29.10 46.38
N PHE A 5 -44.29 28.92 45.31
CA PHE A 5 -43.90 28.04 44.20
C PHE A 5 -42.91 28.79 43.30
N LYS A 6 -41.66 28.32 43.17
CA LYS A 6 -40.72 28.79 42.14
C LYS A 6 -40.74 27.81 40.98
N ALA A 7 -41.29 28.25 39.84
CA ALA A 7 -41.13 27.59 38.56
C ALA A 7 -39.68 27.77 38.07
N VAL A 8 -38.98 26.67 37.82
CA VAL A 8 -37.68 26.66 37.14
C VAL A 8 -37.94 26.46 35.66
N ALA A 9 -37.79 27.53 34.88
CA ALA A 9 -37.82 27.47 33.43
C ALA A 9 -36.54 26.79 32.93
N ALA A 10 -36.69 25.58 32.36
CA ALA A 10 -35.61 24.88 31.70
C ALA A 10 -35.42 25.48 30.29
N ALA A 11 -34.34 26.25 30.11
CA ALA A 11 -33.90 26.71 28.81
C ALA A 11 -33.27 25.54 28.04
N VAL A 12 -33.98 25.03 27.03
CA VAL A 12 -33.46 24.05 26.08
C VAL A 12 -32.52 24.78 25.12
N GLY A 13 -31.23 24.77 25.43
CA GLY A 13 -30.17 25.25 24.55
C GLY A 13 -30.02 24.33 23.35
N ALA A 14 -30.46 24.79 22.18
CA ALA A 14 -30.20 24.12 20.91
C ALA A 14 -28.69 24.17 20.60
N CYS A 15 -27.99 23.08 20.85
CA CYS A 15 -26.65 22.86 20.29
C CYS A 15 -26.80 22.68 18.79
N VAL A 16 -26.53 23.73 18.01
CA VAL A 16 -26.32 23.63 16.58
C VAL A 16 -25.04 22.84 16.36
N VAL A 17 -25.19 21.55 16.08
CA VAL A 17 -24.08 20.70 15.61
C VAL A 17 -23.76 21.15 14.19
N GLY A 18 -22.85 22.11 14.06
CA GLY A 18 -22.27 22.49 12.78
C GLY A 18 -21.53 21.30 12.20
N VAL A 19 -22.15 20.61 11.25
CA VAL A 19 -21.47 19.58 10.45
C VAL A 19 -20.47 20.31 9.56
N CYS A 20 -19.21 20.38 9.99
CA CYS A 20 -18.11 20.78 9.11
C CYS A 20 -18.08 19.80 7.94
N ALA A 21 -18.58 20.23 6.78
CA ALA A 21 -18.42 19.52 5.53
C ALA A 21 -16.93 19.53 5.16
N VAL A 22 -16.21 18.49 5.59
CA VAL A 22 -14.83 18.28 5.15
C VAL A 22 -14.90 18.05 3.64
N ALA A 23 -14.34 18.96 2.86
CA ALA A 23 -14.32 18.85 1.41
C ALA A 23 -13.71 17.50 1.02
N ALA A 24 -14.49 16.68 0.32
CA ALA A 24 -14.02 15.38 -0.15
C ALA A 24 -12.82 15.57 -1.09
N VAL A 25 -11.75 14.81 -0.84
CA VAL A 25 -10.57 14.78 -1.72
C VAL A 25 -11.01 14.33 -3.11
N ARG A 26 -10.74 15.15 -4.12
CA ARG A 26 -11.10 14.88 -5.50
C ARG A 26 -9.98 14.11 -6.19
N TYR A 27 -10.29 12.92 -6.66
CA TYR A 27 -9.40 12.07 -7.45
C TYR A 27 -9.90 12.00 -8.89
N SER A 28 -8.99 12.08 -9.85
CA SER A 28 -9.30 11.98 -11.28
C SER A 28 -8.39 10.97 -11.98
N PRO A 29 -8.93 9.84 -12.46
CA PRO A 29 -10.25 9.29 -12.13
C PRO A 29 -10.35 8.86 -10.65
N SER A 30 -11.56 8.65 -10.14
CA SER A 30 -11.76 8.09 -8.80
C SER A 30 -11.08 6.71 -8.64
N PRO A 31 -10.56 6.36 -7.44
CA PRO A 31 -9.98 5.05 -7.20
C PRO A 31 -10.98 3.93 -7.50
N PRO A 32 -10.57 2.82 -8.11
CA PRO A 32 -11.49 1.73 -8.41
C PRO A 32 -12.08 1.10 -7.14
N GLY A 33 -13.42 1.08 -7.05
CA GLY A 33 -14.12 0.42 -5.95
C GLY A 33 -14.03 1.17 -4.61
N ALA A 34 -14.01 0.43 -3.51
CA ALA A 34 -13.96 1.00 -2.16
C ALA A 34 -12.51 1.24 -1.73
N ILE A 35 -12.22 2.43 -1.22
CA ILE A 35 -10.91 2.75 -0.65
C ILE A 35 -10.76 2.03 0.69
N ALA A 36 -9.70 1.23 0.82
CA ALA A 36 -9.36 0.51 2.04
C ALA A 36 -8.32 1.26 2.89
N GLN A 37 -7.31 1.86 2.26
CA GLN A 37 -6.26 2.66 2.94
C GLN A 37 -5.80 3.82 2.06
N ARG A 38 -5.26 4.85 2.70
CA ARG A 38 -4.67 6.03 2.04
C ARG A 38 -3.41 6.46 2.79
N LEU A 39 -2.45 7.00 2.05
CA LEU A 39 -1.23 7.57 2.58
C LEU A 39 -0.83 8.79 1.75
N SER A 40 -0.56 9.91 2.41
CA SER A 40 -0.01 11.09 1.76
C SER A 40 1.52 11.10 1.96
N ALA A 41 2.32 11.13 0.88
CA ALA A 41 3.78 11.11 0.98
C ALA A 41 4.47 12.04 -0.05
N TYR A 42 5.67 12.50 0.28
CA TYR A 42 6.49 13.38 -0.57
C TYR A 42 7.52 12.57 -1.37
N LEU A 43 7.07 11.89 -2.44
CA LEU A 43 7.81 10.80 -3.09
C LEU A 43 9.07 11.17 -3.89
N ALA A 44 9.28 12.45 -4.22
CA ALA A 44 10.39 12.90 -5.09
C ALA A 44 11.21 14.06 -4.52
N GLY A 45 11.09 14.38 -3.23
CA GLY A 45 11.81 15.51 -2.63
C GLY A 45 11.42 16.89 -3.20
N TYR A 46 10.44 16.94 -4.11
CA TYR A 46 9.81 18.16 -4.58
C TYR A 46 9.07 18.83 -3.42
N ALA A 47 9.48 20.06 -3.10
CA ALA A 47 8.95 20.85 -1.99
C ALA A 47 7.40 21.03 -2.02
N ASN A 48 6.76 20.84 -3.17
CA ASN A 48 5.35 21.17 -3.38
C ASN A 48 4.47 19.98 -3.83
N GLY A 49 5.02 18.75 -3.90
CA GLY A 49 4.33 17.61 -4.51
C GLY A 49 3.92 16.53 -3.50
N ARG A 50 2.88 16.74 -2.70
CA ARG A 50 2.31 15.67 -1.85
C ARG A 50 1.53 14.70 -2.73
N TYR A 51 1.95 13.44 -2.81
CA TYR A 51 1.23 12.38 -3.54
C TYR A 51 0.24 11.68 -2.63
N GLU A 52 -0.85 11.17 -3.18
CA GLU A 52 -1.74 10.23 -2.49
C GLU A 52 -1.51 8.82 -3.02
N ILE A 53 -1.14 7.91 -2.12
CA ILE A 53 -1.10 6.48 -2.38
C ILE A 53 -2.39 5.88 -1.82
N VAL A 54 -3.19 5.28 -2.69
CA VAL A 54 -4.52 4.76 -2.36
C VAL A 54 -4.56 3.26 -2.62
N ALA A 55 -4.84 2.50 -1.57
CA ALA A 55 -5.21 1.08 -1.70
C ALA A 55 -6.73 0.99 -1.76
N SER A 56 -7.27 0.45 -2.85
CA SER A 56 -8.70 0.23 -3.03
C SER A 56 -9.00 -1.18 -3.51
N ARG A 57 -10.26 -1.60 -3.42
CA ARG A 57 -10.69 -2.93 -3.84
C ARG A 57 -12.08 -2.90 -4.49
N LYS A 58 -12.24 -3.70 -5.54
CA LYS A 58 -13.51 -3.88 -6.26
C LYS A 58 -13.93 -5.34 -6.21
N VAL A 59 -15.20 -5.59 -5.90
CA VAL A 59 -15.78 -6.94 -5.99
C VAL A 59 -15.77 -7.38 -7.45
N VAL A 60 -15.21 -8.57 -7.73
CA VAL A 60 -15.15 -9.17 -9.08
C VAL A 60 -16.02 -10.41 -9.22
N GLY A 61 -16.51 -10.95 -8.10
CA GLY A 61 -17.36 -12.13 -8.07
C GLY A 61 -17.57 -12.62 -6.65
N HIS A 62 -18.09 -13.84 -6.52
CA HIS A 62 -18.26 -14.53 -5.25
C HIS A 62 -17.68 -15.95 -5.39
N GLN A 63 -17.15 -16.49 -4.29
CA GLN A 63 -16.62 -17.84 -4.17
C GLN A 63 -17.14 -18.42 -2.85
N GLY A 64 -18.06 -19.39 -2.93
CA GLY A 64 -18.61 -20.04 -1.73
C GLY A 64 -19.29 -19.05 -0.78
N GLY A 65 -20.03 -18.08 -1.33
CA GLY A 65 -20.72 -17.03 -0.56
C GLY A 65 -19.83 -15.88 -0.08
N THR A 66 -18.51 -15.95 -0.28
CA THR A 66 -17.57 -14.86 0.07
C THR A 66 -17.25 -14.02 -1.17
N ALA A 67 -17.24 -12.70 -1.04
CA ALA A 67 -16.84 -11.82 -2.13
C ALA A 67 -15.37 -12.03 -2.53
N ALA A 68 -15.11 -12.17 -3.82
CA ALA A 68 -13.78 -12.12 -4.40
C ALA A 68 -13.46 -10.69 -4.83
N TYR A 69 -12.23 -10.23 -4.56
CA TYR A 69 -11.82 -8.85 -4.79
C TYR A 69 -10.62 -8.75 -5.71
N GLN A 70 -10.66 -7.78 -6.63
CA GLN A 70 -9.46 -7.21 -7.24
C GLN A 70 -8.99 -6.05 -6.37
N TRP A 71 -7.75 -6.12 -5.92
CA TRP A 71 -7.10 -4.98 -5.25
C TRP A 71 -6.43 -4.06 -6.26
N TYR A 72 -6.37 -2.77 -5.91
CA TYR A 72 -5.71 -1.73 -6.67
C TYR A 72 -4.82 -0.92 -5.74
N LEU A 73 -3.63 -0.60 -6.21
CA LEU A 73 -2.76 0.43 -5.66
C LEU A 73 -2.68 1.55 -6.69
N THR A 74 -3.25 2.70 -6.37
CA THR A 74 -3.27 3.86 -7.25
C THR A 74 -2.49 4.99 -6.62
N ILE A 75 -1.62 5.62 -7.39
CA ILE A 75 -0.82 6.76 -6.96
C ILE A 75 -1.33 7.98 -7.72
N TYR A 76 -1.59 9.04 -6.97
CA TYR A 76 -2.04 10.29 -7.53
C TYR A 76 -1.05 11.40 -7.25
N SER A 77 -0.71 12.15 -8.28
CA SER A 77 0.03 13.40 -8.18
C SER A 77 -0.92 14.57 -7.88
N PRO A 78 -0.46 15.60 -7.15
CA PRO A 78 -1.26 16.78 -6.89
C PRO A 78 -1.53 17.55 -8.19
N ALA A 79 -2.74 18.08 -8.31
CA ALA A 79 -3.19 18.91 -9.44
C ALA A 79 -4.04 20.08 -8.94
N GLY A 80 -4.18 21.15 -9.73
CA GLY A 80 -4.99 22.32 -9.39
C GLY A 80 -6.46 21.95 -9.16
N GLY A 81 -6.84 21.67 -7.92
CA GLY A 81 -8.20 21.27 -7.53
C GLY A 81 -8.37 19.82 -7.05
N GLY A 82 -7.28 19.05 -6.92
CA GLY A 82 -7.33 17.69 -6.39
C GLY A 82 -6.10 16.88 -6.75
N TYR A 83 -6.35 15.64 -7.19
CA TYR A 83 -5.32 14.64 -7.43
C TYR A 83 -5.60 13.94 -8.75
N VAL A 84 -4.58 13.82 -9.61
CA VAL A 84 -4.66 13.13 -10.91
C VAL A 84 -3.86 11.85 -10.84
N GLN A 85 -4.41 10.76 -11.35
CA GLN A 85 -3.75 9.46 -11.33
C GLN A 85 -2.48 9.52 -12.16
N SER A 86 -1.34 9.26 -11.52
CA SER A 86 -0.04 9.14 -12.18
C SER A 86 0.30 7.68 -12.48
N TRP A 87 -0.12 6.76 -11.60
CA TRP A 87 0.19 5.33 -11.73
C TRP A 87 -0.88 4.45 -11.08
N GLN A 88 -1.03 3.21 -11.57
CA GLN A 88 -1.92 2.22 -10.97
C GLN A 88 -1.41 0.79 -11.19
N SER A 89 -1.61 -0.06 -10.18
CA SER A 89 -1.52 -1.52 -10.28
C SER A 89 -2.80 -2.20 -9.79
N PRO A 90 -3.34 -3.23 -10.49
CA PRO A 90 -2.97 -3.63 -11.84
C PRO A 90 -3.22 -2.50 -12.84
N GLY A 91 -2.36 -2.40 -13.85
CA GLY A 91 -2.44 -1.37 -14.87
C GLY A 91 -1.49 -1.65 -16.03
N PRO A 92 -1.63 -0.95 -17.17
CA PRO A 92 -0.79 -1.18 -18.35
C PRO A 92 0.71 -0.94 -18.11
N ARG A 93 1.05 -0.19 -17.06
CA ARG A 93 2.43 0.19 -16.70
C ARG A 93 2.94 -0.51 -15.43
N SER A 94 2.23 -1.52 -14.91
CA SER A 94 2.61 -2.19 -13.66
C SER A 94 2.21 -3.66 -13.62
N ALA A 95 3.18 -4.49 -13.20
CA ALA A 95 2.99 -5.89 -12.87
C ALA A 95 2.98 -6.16 -11.35
N LEU A 96 2.84 -5.14 -10.50
CA LEU A 96 2.89 -5.31 -9.03
C LEU A 96 1.76 -6.19 -8.48
N LEU A 97 0.56 -6.07 -9.04
CA LEU A 97 -0.60 -6.90 -8.71
C LEU A 97 -1.10 -7.54 -9.99
N SER A 98 -1.34 -8.83 -9.93
CA SER A 98 -1.97 -9.60 -11.00
C SER A 98 -3.43 -9.19 -11.18
N ARG A 99 -4.02 -9.52 -12.32
CA ARG A 99 -5.48 -9.43 -12.49
C ARG A 99 -6.13 -10.67 -11.92
N VAL A 100 -7.15 -10.49 -11.10
CA VAL A 100 -7.96 -11.58 -10.57
C VAL A 100 -8.89 -12.09 -11.66
N SER A 101 -8.87 -13.39 -11.90
CA SER A 101 -9.72 -14.06 -12.90
C SER A 101 -10.36 -15.31 -12.32
N ARG A 102 -11.47 -15.74 -12.93
CA ARG A 102 -12.16 -16.97 -12.54
C ARG A 102 -11.48 -18.18 -13.18
N ALA A 103 -11.20 -19.22 -12.40
CA ALA A 103 -10.69 -20.48 -12.89
C ALA A 103 -11.69 -21.17 -13.82
N GLN A 104 -11.18 -21.77 -14.91
CA GLN A 104 -12.01 -22.50 -15.85
C GLN A 104 -12.67 -23.71 -15.16
N GLY A 105 -13.98 -23.85 -15.33
CA GLY A 105 -14.74 -24.98 -14.78
C GLY A 105 -14.97 -24.95 -13.26
N ALA A 106 -14.57 -23.89 -12.55
CA ALA A 106 -14.78 -23.76 -11.11
C ALA A 106 -15.29 -22.36 -10.70
N GLU A 107 -15.89 -22.26 -9.52
CA GLU A 107 -16.24 -20.98 -8.88
C GLU A 107 -15.09 -20.46 -8.00
N ARG A 108 -13.85 -20.56 -8.49
CA ARG A 108 -12.68 -20.05 -7.77
C ARG A 108 -12.06 -18.88 -8.50
N TYR A 109 -11.65 -17.85 -7.76
CA TYR A 109 -10.98 -16.68 -8.32
C TYR A 109 -9.52 -16.66 -7.89
N PHE A 110 -8.62 -16.40 -8.84
CA PHE A 110 -7.19 -16.38 -8.60
C PHE A 110 -6.49 -15.19 -9.27
N PRO A 111 -5.41 -14.67 -8.65
CA PRO A 111 -5.02 -14.99 -7.26
C PRO A 111 -6.01 -14.35 -6.26
N SER A 112 -6.11 -14.92 -5.06
CA SER A 112 -6.70 -14.19 -3.93
C SER A 112 -5.68 -13.14 -3.48
N GLN A 113 -6.12 -11.90 -3.32
CA GLN A 113 -5.21 -10.77 -3.12
C GLN A 113 -5.45 -10.06 -1.81
N MET A 114 -4.37 -9.53 -1.24
CA MET A 114 -4.38 -8.55 -0.16
C MET A 114 -3.30 -7.51 -0.41
N LEU A 115 -3.58 -6.27 -0.02
CA LEU A 115 -2.71 -5.12 -0.18
C LEU A 115 -2.77 -4.28 1.10
N TRP A 116 -1.61 -3.87 1.59
CA TRP A 116 -1.48 -2.95 2.71
C TRP A 116 -0.45 -1.87 2.38
N ILE A 117 -0.74 -0.65 2.81
CA ILE A 117 0.23 0.42 2.89
C ILE A 117 0.88 0.32 4.27
N VAL A 118 2.18 0.04 4.29
CA VAL A 118 2.97 -0.07 5.53
C VAL A 118 3.25 1.32 6.10
N GLY A 119 3.53 2.28 5.23
CA GLY A 119 3.79 3.68 5.59
C GLY A 119 4.71 4.36 4.60
N ASP A 120 5.33 5.46 5.01
CA ASP A 120 6.37 6.15 4.27
C ASP A 120 7.63 6.35 5.12
N ALA A 121 8.80 6.42 4.46
CA ALA A 121 10.07 6.64 5.13
C ALA A 121 11.11 7.27 4.21
N ARG A 122 12.12 7.94 4.77
CA ARG A 122 13.26 8.49 4.02
C ARG A 122 14.39 7.47 3.94
N LEU A 123 14.13 6.36 3.25
CA LEU A 123 15.05 5.23 3.15
C LEU A 123 16.27 5.52 2.26
N MET A 124 16.09 6.31 1.20
CA MET A 124 17.15 6.64 0.24
C MET A 124 17.96 7.90 0.64
N GLY A 125 17.69 8.49 1.80
CA GLY A 125 18.26 9.77 2.22
C GLY A 125 17.60 10.99 1.57
N GLY A 126 17.99 12.20 1.99
CA GLY A 126 17.45 13.46 1.48
C GLY A 126 16.06 13.83 2.03
N SER A 127 15.36 14.72 1.33
CA SER A 127 13.99 15.17 1.68
C SER A 127 12.89 14.24 1.14
N ALA A 128 13.22 13.36 0.19
CA ALA A 128 12.27 12.47 -0.46
C ALA A 128 11.88 11.29 0.44
N GLN A 129 10.58 11.08 0.59
CA GLN A 129 10.02 9.87 1.18
C GLN A 129 9.85 8.78 0.12
N GLN A 130 9.83 7.54 0.54
CA GLN A 130 9.41 6.39 -0.24
C GLN A 130 8.17 5.82 0.42
N ALA A 131 7.17 5.44 -0.36
CA ALA A 131 6.02 4.71 0.17
C ALA A 131 6.34 3.21 0.19
N ILE A 132 5.95 2.53 1.25
CA ILE A 132 6.18 1.11 1.44
C ILE A 132 4.82 0.41 1.44
N VAL A 133 4.69 -0.59 0.59
CA VAL A 133 3.47 -1.39 0.46
C VAL A 133 3.78 -2.88 0.57
N LYS A 134 2.88 -3.62 1.20
CA LYS A 134 2.88 -5.08 1.27
C LYS A 134 1.81 -5.61 0.32
N THR A 135 2.16 -6.52 -0.57
CA THR A 135 1.21 -7.27 -1.40
C THR A 135 1.28 -8.74 -1.04
N ARG A 136 0.13 -9.42 -1.06
CA ARG A 136 0.05 -10.88 -0.94
C ARG A 136 -0.89 -11.41 -2.01
N GLU A 137 -0.39 -12.33 -2.83
CA GLU A 137 -1.14 -13.02 -3.86
C GLU A 137 -1.11 -14.52 -3.58
N ILE A 138 -2.28 -15.11 -3.34
CA ILE A 138 -2.45 -16.51 -2.97
C ILE A 138 -3.02 -17.27 -4.15
N GLY A 139 -2.34 -18.35 -4.52
CA GLY A 139 -2.76 -19.30 -5.55
C GLY A 139 -3.27 -20.60 -4.92
N ALA A 140 -2.88 -21.74 -5.47
CA ALA A 140 -3.15 -23.06 -4.89
C ALA A 140 -2.30 -23.33 -3.63
N ASP A 141 -1.07 -22.82 -3.61
CA ASP A 141 -0.14 -22.95 -2.48
C ASP A 141 -0.15 -21.70 -1.60
N CYS A 142 0.86 -21.55 -0.73
CA CYS A 142 0.96 -20.44 0.21
C CYS A 142 1.08 -19.04 -0.44
N GLY A 143 1.29 -18.99 -1.76
CA GLY A 143 1.34 -17.77 -2.55
C GLY A 143 2.68 -17.03 -2.45
N SER A 144 2.66 -15.79 -2.93
CA SER A 144 3.78 -14.86 -2.88
C SER A 144 3.44 -13.63 -2.07
N VAL A 145 4.37 -13.17 -1.25
CA VAL A 145 4.29 -11.90 -0.55
C VAL A 145 5.43 -11.01 -1.03
N SER A 146 5.14 -9.73 -1.27
CA SER A 146 6.16 -8.75 -1.63
C SER A 146 6.04 -7.49 -0.79
N ILE A 147 7.19 -6.97 -0.37
CA ILE A 147 7.33 -5.61 0.15
C ILE A 147 7.89 -4.76 -0.99
N VAL A 148 7.20 -3.68 -1.33
CA VAL A 148 7.56 -2.82 -2.45
C VAL A 148 7.79 -1.41 -1.96
N ILE A 149 8.95 -0.89 -2.32
CA ILE A 149 9.36 0.48 -2.01
C ILE A 149 9.10 1.29 -3.27
N LEU A 150 8.13 2.19 -3.19
CA LEU A 150 7.74 3.07 -4.27
C LEU A 150 8.50 4.39 -4.17
N PHE A 151 8.94 4.86 -5.32
CA PHE A 151 9.68 6.09 -5.48
C PHE A 151 9.19 6.83 -6.71
N ALA A 152 9.13 8.15 -6.64
CA ALA A 152 8.80 8.98 -7.79
C ALA A 152 10.10 9.33 -8.53
N ASP A 153 10.09 9.18 -9.85
CA ASP A 153 11.25 9.46 -10.69
C ASP A 153 11.57 10.96 -10.65
N PRO A 154 12.79 11.37 -10.24
CA PRO A 154 13.17 12.77 -10.19
C PRO A 154 13.22 13.44 -11.56
N LYS A 155 13.31 12.68 -12.66
CA LYS A 155 13.30 13.20 -14.04
C LYS A 155 11.89 13.23 -14.64
N HIS A 156 10.98 12.43 -14.12
CA HIS A 156 9.60 12.31 -14.58
C HIS A 156 8.67 12.33 -13.36
N ALA A 157 8.28 13.53 -12.92
CA ALA A 157 7.45 13.70 -11.71
C ALA A 157 6.08 13.00 -11.80
N ASP A 158 5.64 12.63 -13.00
CA ASP A 158 4.44 11.84 -13.27
C ASP A 158 4.68 10.32 -13.22
N MET A 159 5.92 9.86 -13.08
CA MET A 159 6.26 8.45 -12.99
C MET A 159 6.59 8.07 -11.55
N VAL A 160 5.77 7.18 -10.99
CA VAL A 160 6.05 6.52 -9.72
C VAL A 160 6.14 5.03 -9.98
N GLY A 161 7.21 4.41 -9.48
CA GLY A 161 7.50 3.00 -9.71
C GLY A 161 8.24 2.36 -8.55
N PRO A 162 8.43 1.03 -8.58
CA PRO A 162 9.18 0.32 -7.56
C PRO A 162 10.68 0.65 -7.65
N ALA A 163 11.25 1.19 -6.57
CA ALA A 163 12.70 1.31 -6.39
C ALA A 163 13.33 -0.01 -5.91
N ALA A 164 12.56 -0.82 -5.17
CA ALA A 164 12.95 -2.15 -4.73
C ALA A 164 11.71 -3.01 -4.48
N VAL A 165 11.82 -4.30 -4.80
CA VAL A 165 10.80 -5.31 -4.51
C VAL A 165 11.48 -6.45 -3.75
N ILE A 166 11.00 -6.71 -2.54
CA ILE A 166 11.48 -7.80 -1.69
C ILE A 166 10.42 -8.87 -1.66
N GLY A 167 10.72 -10.03 -2.22
CA GLY A 167 9.79 -11.15 -2.30
C GLY A 167 10.09 -12.24 -1.28
N ASN A 168 9.03 -12.87 -0.78
CA ASN A 168 9.10 -14.14 -0.08
C ASN A 168 7.94 -15.06 -0.44
N SER A 169 8.10 -16.34 -0.16
CA SER A 169 7.00 -17.30 -0.20
C SER A 169 6.21 -17.24 1.09
N CYS A 170 4.89 -17.43 0.98
CA CYS A 170 3.95 -17.58 2.09
C CYS A 170 3.68 -16.32 2.94
N ASP A 171 4.71 -15.73 3.53
CA ASP A 171 4.61 -14.53 4.38
C ASP A 171 5.87 -13.64 4.36
N LEU A 172 5.67 -12.34 4.58
CA LEU A 172 6.74 -11.35 4.74
C LEU A 172 6.13 -10.07 5.32
N ASP A 173 6.68 -9.62 6.43
CA ASP A 173 6.34 -8.36 7.07
C ASP A 173 7.48 -7.35 6.95
N ALA A 174 7.11 -6.08 7.02
CA ALA A 174 8.03 -4.96 7.06
C ALA A 174 7.65 -3.97 8.15
N GLN A 175 8.65 -3.49 8.86
CA GLN A 175 8.52 -2.41 9.84
C GLN A 175 9.54 -1.31 9.51
N ILE A 176 9.09 -0.06 9.59
CA ILE A 176 9.93 1.11 9.31
C ILE A 176 10.72 1.47 10.57
N HIS A 177 12.05 1.58 10.44
CA HIS A 177 12.95 2.03 11.49
C HIS A 177 13.89 3.11 10.96
N GLY A 178 13.46 4.36 11.05
CA GLY A 178 14.22 5.51 10.56
C GLY A 178 14.47 5.44 9.06
N ASP A 179 15.73 5.22 8.67
CA ASP A 179 16.20 5.09 7.29
C ASP A 179 16.32 3.62 6.82
N SER A 180 15.69 2.70 7.54
CA SER A 180 15.79 1.26 7.26
C SER A 180 14.45 0.55 7.40
N LEU A 181 14.35 -0.65 6.82
CA LEU A 181 13.23 -1.56 7.02
C LEU A 181 13.70 -2.81 7.74
N SER A 182 13.03 -3.19 8.83
CA SER A 182 13.12 -4.53 9.39
C SER A 182 12.16 -5.42 8.62
N LEU A 183 12.67 -6.52 8.09
CA LEU A 183 11.93 -7.51 7.32
C LEU A 183 11.83 -8.80 8.14
N GLN A 184 10.64 -9.39 8.21
CA GLN A 184 10.41 -10.61 8.98
C GLN A 184 9.59 -11.63 8.19
N GLY A 185 10.00 -12.88 8.22
CA GLY A 185 9.24 -13.96 7.58
C GLY A 185 10.00 -15.29 7.58
N PRO A 186 9.39 -16.35 7.04
CA PRO A 186 10.06 -17.63 6.87
C PRO A 186 11.18 -17.53 5.83
N TYR A 187 12.36 -18.06 6.14
CA TYR A 187 13.45 -18.21 5.19
C TYR A 187 13.50 -19.62 4.61
N TYR A 188 13.64 -19.70 3.30
CA TYR A 188 13.81 -20.95 2.55
C TYR A 188 15.20 -20.93 1.90
N SER A 189 16.06 -21.87 2.25
CA SER A 189 17.28 -22.11 1.49
C SER A 189 16.93 -22.53 0.05
N SER A 190 17.89 -22.46 -0.88
CA SER A 190 17.65 -22.65 -2.32
C SER A 190 16.94 -23.96 -2.67
N ASN A 191 17.08 -25.00 -1.84
CA ASN A 191 16.51 -26.33 -2.05
C ASN A 191 15.47 -26.73 -0.98
N ALA A 192 15.07 -25.81 -0.11
CA ALA A 192 14.06 -26.11 0.91
C ALA A 192 12.67 -26.19 0.26
N PRO A 193 11.86 -27.20 0.59
CA PRO A 193 10.46 -27.24 0.16
C PRO A 193 9.68 -26.11 0.84
N LEU A 194 8.71 -25.51 0.13
CA LEU A 194 7.96 -24.35 0.64
C LEU A 194 7.11 -24.66 1.89
N CYS A 195 6.82 -25.94 2.15
CA CYS A 195 6.14 -26.37 3.37
C CYS A 195 7.04 -26.36 4.62
N CYS A 196 8.37 -26.36 4.47
CA CYS A 196 9.31 -26.48 5.59
C CYS A 196 10.41 -25.39 5.48
N PRO A 197 10.19 -24.20 6.06
CA PRO A 197 11.20 -23.15 6.03
C PRO A 197 12.46 -23.59 6.77
N THR A 198 13.62 -23.22 6.25
CA THR A 198 14.92 -23.43 6.90
C THR A 198 15.03 -22.63 8.19
N LYS A 199 14.42 -21.44 8.24
CA LYS A 199 14.20 -20.69 9.48
C LYS A 199 12.77 -20.15 9.49
N PRO A 200 11.91 -20.51 10.45
CA PRO A 200 10.52 -20.06 10.47
C PRO A 200 10.35 -18.56 10.73
N HIS A 201 11.32 -17.95 11.44
CA HIS A 201 11.30 -16.54 11.83
C HIS A 201 12.64 -15.89 11.50
N ALA A 202 12.93 -15.74 10.22
CA ALA A 202 14.10 -14.99 9.77
C ALA A 202 13.83 -13.48 9.87
N VAL A 203 14.84 -12.74 10.30
CA VAL A 203 14.82 -11.28 10.35
C VAL A 203 16.00 -10.76 9.54
N ALA A 204 15.72 -9.79 8.67
CA ALA A 204 16.73 -9.08 7.90
C ALA A 204 16.49 -7.57 8.01
N THR A 205 17.53 -6.78 7.82
CA THR A 205 17.40 -5.33 7.67
C THR A 205 17.71 -4.94 6.23
N LEU A 206 16.83 -4.16 5.62
CA LEU A 206 17.05 -3.53 4.33
C LEU A 206 17.44 -2.06 4.53
N ARG A 207 18.55 -1.66 3.91
CA ARG A 207 19.06 -0.28 3.93
C ARG A 207 19.47 0.17 2.54
N TYR A 208 19.36 1.46 2.28
CA TYR A 208 19.99 2.08 1.11
C TYR A 208 21.32 2.72 1.52
N ARG A 209 22.41 2.27 0.89
CA ARG A 209 23.78 2.77 1.15
C ARG A 209 24.55 2.84 -0.16
N ASN A 210 25.26 3.95 -0.36
CA ASN A 210 26.15 4.15 -1.53
C ASN A 210 25.44 3.86 -2.87
N GLY A 211 24.21 4.35 -3.02
CA GLY A 211 23.44 4.18 -4.26
C GLY A 211 22.77 2.82 -4.43
N SER A 212 22.88 1.91 -3.45
CA SER A 212 22.40 0.52 -3.57
C SER A 212 21.56 0.07 -2.38
N TRP A 213 20.56 -0.77 -2.65
CA TRP A 213 19.81 -1.49 -1.63
C TRP A 213 20.59 -2.70 -1.13
N ILE A 214 20.73 -2.83 0.19
CA ILE A 214 21.46 -3.90 0.85
C ILE A 214 20.54 -4.54 1.89
N GLU A 215 20.27 -5.81 1.69
CA GLU A 215 19.61 -6.67 2.68
C GLU A 215 20.67 -7.42 3.49
N SER A 216 20.56 -7.40 4.82
CA SER A 216 21.49 -8.10 5.72
C SER A 216 20.78 -8.68 6.95
N PRO A 217 20.89 -10.00 7.21
CA PRO A 217 21.38 -11.04 6.30
C PRO A 217 20.49 -11.19 5.06
N ARG A 218 20.99 -11.81 3.99
CA ARG A 218 20.24 -12.03 2.74
C ARG A 218 19.34 -13.27 2.84
N TYR A 219 18.15 -13.10 3.39
CA TYR A 219 17.15 -14.15 3.51
C TYR A 219 16.06 -14.07 2.42
N PHE A 220 15.73 -12.87 1.96
CA PHE A 220 14.61 -12.64 1.07
C PHE A 220 15.07 -12.30 -0.36
N LYS A 221 14.16 -12.46 -1.33
CA LYS A 221 14.47 -12.25 -2.75
C LYS A 221 14.36 -10.76 -3.08
N LEU A 222 15.45 -10.03 -2.91
CA LEU A 222 15.57 -8.65 -3.37
C LEU A 222 15.66 -8.61 -4.90
N ARG A 223 14.65 -8.04 -5.55
CA ARG A 223 14.64 -7.67 -6.96
C ARG A 223 14.74 -6.16 -7.05
N LEU A 224 15.80 -5.72 -7.72
CA LEU A 224 15.94 -4.33 -8.11
C LEU A 224 15.33 -4.23 -9.50
N GLU A 225 14.21 -3.50 -9.62
CA GLU A 225 13.85 -3.04 -10.95
C GLU A 225 14.86 -1.93 -11.30
N PRO A 226 15.44 -1.95 -12.51
CA PRO A 226 16.15 -0.77 -12.96
C PRO A 226 15.17 0.41 -12.86
N PRO A 227 15.62 1.62 -12.49
CA PRO A 227 14.79 2.80 -12.72
C PRO A 227 14.29 2.73 -14.16
N PRO A 228 12.99 3.02 -14.41
CA PRO A 228 12.36 2.77 -15.70
C PRO A 228 13.27 3.24 -16.84
N LYS A 229 13.67 2.29 -17.72
CA LYS A 229 14.47 2.62 -18.90
C LYS A 229 13.55 3.35 -19.87
N ILE A 230 13.87 4.62 -20.12
CA ILE A 230 13.14 5.49 -21.04
C ILE A 230 13.48 5.07 -22.48
N PHE A 231 12.45 4.91 -23.32
CA PHE A 231 12.55 5.14 -24.75
C PHE A 231 12.01 6.53 -25.03
#